data_AF-A0A959AAG6-F1
#
_entry.id   AF-A0A959AAG6-F1
#
_cell.length_a   1.000
_cell.length_b   1.000
_cell.length_c   1.000
_cell.angle_alpha   90.00
_cell.angle_beta   90.00
_cell.angle_gamma   90.00
#
_symmetry.space_group_name_H-M   'P 1'
#
loop_
_entity.id
_entity.type
_entity.pdbx_description
1 polymer ?
#
loop_
_entity_poly.entity_id
_entity_poly.type
_entity_poly.pdbx_seq_one_letter_code
_entity_poly.pdbx_strand_id
1 'polypeptide(L)'
;MPHKLTQLKVSIKELLVSDLEKALYSLKENLRPDCAAFDEIIISLERTNRINKALQKGLIPFHDADILLNQIVNSVVFTINNLKESDLLMDG
;
A
#
# COMPACT_ATOMS: atom_id res chain seq x y z
N MET A 1 20.43 -4.17 16.19
CA MET A 1 19.47 -3.08 15.95
C MET A 1 18.27 -3.69 15.24
N PRO A 2 17.02 -3.50 15.69
CA PRO A 2 15.87 -3.93 14.91
C PRO A 2 15.90 -3.16 13.59
N HIS A 3 16.19 -3.94 12.54
CA HIS A 3 16.23 -3.65 11.11
C HIS A 3 15.25 -2.56 10.66
N LYS A 4 15.72 -1.54 9.92
CA LYS A 4 14.95 -0.43 9.32
C LYS A 4 13.66 -0.95 8.65
N LEU A 5 13.77 -2.11 8.01
CA LEU A 5 12.65 -2.86 7.45
C LEU A 5 11.54 -3.20 8.46
N THR A 6 11.88 -3.69 9.65
CA THR A 6 10.90 -4.06 10.67
C THR A 6 10.12 -2.84 11.14
N GLN A 7 10.79 -1.71 11.36
CA GLN A 7 10.14 -0.46 11.76
C GLN A 7 9.19 0.04 10.66
N LEU A 8 9.62 0.01 9.40
CA LEU A 8 8.78 0.35 8.26
C LEU A 8 7.55 -0.57 8.16
N LYS A 9 7.74 -1.90 8.25
CA LYS A 9 6.62 -2.86 8.20
C LYS A 9 5.57 -2.58 9.28
N VAL A 10 6.00 -2.20 10.48
CA VAL A 10 5.07 -1.86 11.58
C VAL A 10 4.37 -0.53 11.30
N SER A 11 5.10 0.53 10.98
CA SER A 11 4.50 1.87 10.79
C SER A 11 3.48 1.89 9.65
N ILE A 12 3.78 1.20 8.54
CA ILE A 12 2.86 1.11 7.40
C ILE A 12 1.61 0.32 7.76
N LYS A 13 1.72 -0.75 8.55
CA LYS A 13 0.55 -1.52 8.99
C LYS A 13 -0.34 -0.73 9.93
N GLU A 14 0.22 0.06 10.83
CA GLU A 14 -0.54 0.98 11.67
C GLU A 14 -1.26 2.04 10.81
N LEU A 15 -0.58 2.55 9.79
CA LEU A 15 -1.13 3.53 8.87
C LEU A 15 -2.29 2.96 8.06
N LEU A 16 -2.15 1.72 7.55
CA LEU A 16 -3.19 1.00 6.78
C LEU A 16 -4.53 0.90 7.50
N VAL A 17 -4.54 0.82 8.84
CA VAL A 17 -5.77 0.74 9.63
C VAL A 17 -6.58 2.04 9.54
N SER A 18 -5.90 3.17 9.36
CA SER A 18 -6.53 4.50 9.38
C SER A 18 -6.63 5.15 8.00
N ASP A 19 -5.66 4.91 7.11
CA ASP A 19 -5.52 5.59 5.84
C ASP A 19 -4.70 4.74 4.85
N LEU A 20 -5.42 4.02 3.98
CA LEU A 20 -4.83 3.19 2.92
C LEU A 20 -4.00 4.01 1.95
N GLU A 21 -4.48 5.19 1.54
CA GLU A 21 -3.81 6.00 0.53
C GLU A 21 -2.46 6.52 1.06
N LYS A 22 -2.46 7.04 2.29
CA LYS A 22 -1.24 7.51 2.95
C LYS A 22 -0.25 6.35 3.20
N ALA A 23 -0.73 5.16 3.54
CA ALA A 23 0.11 3.97 3.68
C ALA A 23 0.79 3.59 2.36
N LEU A 24 0.06 3.62 1.26
CA LEU A 24 0.58 3.33 -0.07
C LEU A 24 1.62 4.36 -0.54
N TYR A 25 1.38 5.66 -0.32
CA TYR A 25 2.38 6.69 -0.64
C TYR A 25 3.64 6.53 0.20
N SER A 26 3.50 6.28 1.50
CA SER A 26 4.65 6.08 2.38
C SER A 26 5.47 4.85 1.97
N LEU A 27 4.84 3.74 1.55
CA LEU A 27 5.55 2.60 0.97
C LEU A 27 6.28 2.98 -0.31
N LYS A 28 5.62 3.65 -1.25
CA LYS A 28 6.21 4.09 -2.52
C LYS A 28 7.46 4.93 -2.29
N GLU A 29 7.47 5.81 -1.29
CA GLU A 29 8.61 6.68 -0.95
C GLU A 29 9.79 5.92 -0.32
N ASN A 30 9.57 4.72 0.22
CA ASN A 30 10.60 3.92 0.90
C ASN A 30 11.10 2.73 0.06
N LEU A 31 10.42 2.41 -1.05
CA LEU A 31 10.76 1.29 -1.93
C LEU A 31 11.56 1.76 -3.14
N ARG A 32 12.49 0.91 -3.61
CA ARG A 32 13.23 1.19 -4.84
C ARG A 32 12.29 1.10 -6.06
N PRO A 33 12.39 2.02 -7.03
CA PRO A 33 11.54 1.98 -8.23
C PRO A 33 11.70 0.74 -9.12
N ASP A 34 12.79 -0.01 -8.96
CA ASP A 34 13.12 -1.19 -9.77
C ASP A 34 12.75 -2.52 -9.10
N CYS A 35 12.06 -2.49 -7.94
CA CYS A 35 11.66 -3.72 -7.23
C CYS A 35 10.19 -4.07 -7.50
N ALA A 36 9.88 -5.37 -7.54
CA ALA A 36 8.52 -5.85 -7.80
C ALA A 36 7.49 -5.34 -6.78
N ALA A 37 7.92 -5.12 -5.53
CA ALA A 37 7.04 -4.55 -4.51
C ALA A 37 6.61 -3.12 -4.86
N PHE A 38 7.47 -2.31 -5.47
CA PHE A 38 7.13 -0.97 -5.91
C PHE A 38 6.02 -0.99 -6.97
N ASP A 39 6.13 -1.87 -7.96
CA ASP A 39 5.10 -2.03 -9.00
C ASP A 39 3.74 -2.42 -8.41
N GLU A 40 3.71 -3.36 -7.46
CA GLU A 40 2.48 -3.76 -6.75
C GLU A 40 1.85 -2.60 -5.97
N ILE A 41 2.68 -1.73 -5.36
CA ILE A 41 2.19 -0.53 -4.66
C ILE A 41 1.63 0.51 -5.63
N ILE A 42 2.25 0.71 -6.80
CA ILE A 42 1.71 1.58 -7.85
C ILE A 42 0.36 1.07 -8.35
N ILE A 43 0.25 -0.23 -8.64
CA ILE A 43 -1.03 -0.85 -9.06
C ILE A 43 -2.10 -0.68 -7.98
N SER A 44 -1.73 -0.86 -6.71
CA SER A 44 -2.64 -0.69 -5.58
C SER A 44 -3.13 0.76 -5.46
N LEU A 45 -2.25 1.76 -5.63
CA LEU A 45 -2.63 3.18 -5.67
C LEU A 45 -3.63 3.48 -6.79
N GLU A 46 -3.35 3.01 -8.01
CA GLU A 46 -4.24 3.23 -9.14
C GLU A 46 -5.61 2.58 -8.95
N ARG A 47 -5.66 1.40 -8.33
CA ARG A 47 -6.91 0.70 -8.04
C ARG A 47 -7.71 1.45 -6.96
N THR A 48 -7.06 1.87 -5.87
CA THR A 48 -7.68 2.69 -4.83
C THR A 48 -8.29 3.97 -5.42
N ASN A 49 -7.53 4.69 -6.24
CA ASN A 49 -7.99 5.91 -6.91
C ASN A 49 -9.19 5.66 -7.84
N ARG A 50 -9.18 4.56 -8.59
CA ARG A 50 -10.30 4.18 -9.47
C ARG A 50 -11.56 3.86 -8.66
N ILE A 51 -11.44 3.09 -7.58
CA ILE A 51 -12.58 2.72 -6.72
C ILE A 51 -13.15 3.97 -6.05
N ASN A 52 -12.31 4.80 -5.44
CA ASN A 52 -12.74 6.04 -4.79
C ASN A 52 -13.44 6.98 -5.77
N LYS A 53 -12.91 7.13 -6.99
CA LYS A 53 -13.55 7.94 -8.04
C LYS A 53 -14.90 7.35 -8.49
N ALA A 54 -15.02 6.03 -8.60
CA ALA A 54 -16.28 5.39 -8.94
C ALA A 54 -17.33 5.58 -7.83
N LEU A 55 -16.93 5.41 -6.57
CA LEU A 55 -17.77 5.63 -5.39
C LEU A 55 -18.24 7.09 -5.30
N GLN A 56 -17.34 8.06 -5.44
CA GLN A 56 -17.67 9.49 -5.39
C GLN A 56 -18.64 9.91 -6.51
N LYS A 57 -18.59 9.23 -7.65
CA LYS A 57 -19.53 9.44 -8.77
C LYS A 57 -20.84 8.68 -8.63
N GLY A 58 -21.01 7.89 -7.57
CA GLY A 58 -22.18 7.03 -7.37
C GLY A 58 -22.29 5.89 -8.40
N LEU A 59 -21.19 5.52 -9.06
CA LEU A 59 -21.17 4.44 -10.05
C LEU A 59 -21.18 3.05 -9.39
N ILE A 60 -20.77 2.98 -8.13
CA ILE A 60 -20.80 1.77 -7.32
C ILE A 60 -21.37 2.08 -5.93
N PRO A 61 -22.11 1.14 -5.31
CA PRO A 61 -22.50 1.23 -3.91
C PRO A 61 -21.31 1.26 -2.96
N PHE A 62 -21.49 1.87 -1.78
CA PHE A 62 -20.48 1.90 -0.72
C PHE A 62 -20.01 0.50 -0.30
N HIS A 63 -20.95 -0.46 -0.16
CA HIS A 63 -20.62 -1.82 0.24
C HIS A 63 -19.66 -2.51 -0.74
N ASP A 64 -19.89 -2.34 -2.04
CA ASP A 64 -19.02 -2.92 -3.08
C ASP A 64 -17.64 -2.25 -3.07
N ALA A 65 -17.60 -0.93 -2.88
CA ALA A 65 -16.34 -0.20 -2.73
C ALA A 65 -15.54 -0.68 -1.52
N ASP A 66 -16.19 -0.90 -0.37
CA ASP A 66 -15.56 -1.40 0.85
C ASP A 66 -14.95 -2.79 0.66
N ILE A 67 -15.68 -3.71 0.01
CA ILE A 67 -15.14 -5.05 -0.33
C ILE A 67 -13.89 -4.93 -1.21
N LEU A 68 -13.94 -4.10 -2.25
CA LEU A 68 -12.82 -3.91 -3.19
C LEU A 68 -11.61 -3.26 -2.51
N LEU A 69 -11.83 -2.28 -1.63
CA LEU A 69 -10.76 -1.64 -0.86
C LEU A 69 -10.13 -2.62 0.14
N ASN A 70 -10.93 -3.45 0.82
CA ASN A 70 -10.43 -4.49 1.71
C ASN A 70 -9.58 -5.55 0.97
N GLN A 71 -9.91 -5.87 -0.28
CA GLN A 71 -9.05 -6.73 -1.12
C GLN A 71 -7.68 -6.08 -1.38
N ILE A 72 -7.64 -4.76 -1.60
CA ILE A 72 -6.39 -4.02 -1.77
C ILE A 72 -5.60 -4.04 -0.46
N VAL A 73 -6.23 -3.74 0.69
CA VAL A 73 -5.57 -3.81 2.00
C VAL A 73 -4.89 -5.16 2.22
N ASN A 74 -5.60 -6.27 1.94
CA ASN A 74 -5.04 -7.62 2.09
C ASN A 74 -3.82 -7.86 1.17
N SER A 75 -3.89 -7.40 -0.07
CA SER A 75 -2.78 -7.47 -1.03
C SER A 75 -1.57 -6.65 -0.58
N VAL A 76 -1.79 -5.45 -0.03
CA VAL A 76 -0.72 -4.61 0.51
C VAL A 76 -0.11 -5.24 1.75
N VAL A 77 -0.91 -5.80 2.67
CA VAL A 77 -0.40 -6.53 3.84
C VAL A 77 0.47 -7.71 3.42
N PHE A 78 0.05 -8.47 2.42
CA PHE A 78 0.87 -9.55 1.85
C PHE A 78 2.19 -9.02 1.30
N THR A 79 2.16 -7.92 0.54
CA THR A 79 3.35 -7.27 -0.02
C THR A 79 4.30 -6.84 1.10
N ILE A 80 3.81 -6.12 2.12
CA ILE A 80 4.58 -5.66 3.29
C ILE A 80 5.26 -6.83 3.99
N ASN A 81 4.54 -7.94 4.22
CA ASN A 81 5.09 -9.11 4.89
C ASN A 81 6.28 -9.70 4.13
N ASN A 82 6.22 -9.67 2.80
CA ASN A 82 7.25 -10.24 1.91
C ASN A 82 8.40 -9.29 1.56
N LEU A 83 8.32 -8.01 1.96
CA LEU A 83 9.42 -7.06 1.73
C LEU A 83 10.73 -7.55 2.35
N LYS A 84 11.82 -7.32 1.62
CA LYS A 84 13.20 -7.59 2.01
C LYS A 84 13.97 -6.27 2.13
N GLU A 85 15.10 -6.30 2.84
CA GLU A 85 15.97 -5.12 2.98
C GLU A 85 16.48 -4.61 1.62
N SER A 86 16.67 -5.52 0.65
CA SER A 86 17.08 -5.17 -0.70
C SER A 86 16.06 -4.31 -1.45
N ASP A 87 14.79 -4.37 -1.07
CA ASP A 87 13.69 -3.69 -1.76
C ASP A 87 13.56 -2.22 -1.30
N LEU A 88 14.24 -1.87 -0.21
CA LEU A 88 14.23 -0.53 0.36
C LEU A 88 15.19 0.38 -0.38
N LEU A 89 14.84 1.66 -0.49
CA LEU A 89 15.79 2.69 -0.84
C LEU A 89 16.87 2.74 0.25
N MET A 90 18.11 2.47 -0.14
CA MET A 90 19.25 2.76 0.73
C MET A 90 19.36 4.28 0.80
N ASP A 91 19.38 4.82 2.02
CA ASP A 91 19.72 6.23 2.20
C ASP A 91 21.13 6.39 1.62
N GLY A 92 21.29 7.29 0.63
CA GLY A 92 22.60 7.65 0.09
C GLY A 92 23.47 8.31 1.13
#